data_AF-A0A966NZX5-F1
#
_entry.id   AF-A0A966NZX5-F1
#
_cell.length_a   1.000
_cell.length_b   1.000
_cell.length_c   1.000
_cell.angle_alpha   90.00
_cell.angle_beta   90.00
_cell.angle_gamma   90.00
#
_symmetry.space_group_name_H-M   'P 1'
#
loop_
_entity.id
_entity.type
_entity.pdbx_description
1 polymer ?
#
loop_
_entity_poly.entity_id
_entity_poly.type
_entity_poly.pdbx_seq_one_letter_code
_entity_poly.pdbx_strand_id
1 'polypeptide(L)'
;MISLKLKADILRVAHSIKGLIMIRVTYLSQATEPFSARALVDLLEHCREKNPRLGVTGVLIYANGTFLQTLEGEVDTVDQLLEKIEADKRHQAYKVIQRESIGERLYANWSMGFERLSESALNEVPALKDFGLRDFNPEYLSAHPTVIENLLQRHRSLHWDPLIREIDARDQFIADMRHALIEARQRNQQALLLIESLVEASAQGALEESHLQLCRRMIETMRQG
;
A
#
# COMPACT_ATOMS: atom_id res chain seq x y z
N MET A 1 -29.50 -50.18 -8.94
CA MET A 1 -28.79 -49.54 -7.81
C MET A 1 -27.36 -49.06 -8.12
N ILE A 2 -26.76 -49.37 -9.28
CA ILE A 2 -25.37 -48.98 -9.63
C ILE A 2 -25.24 -47.47 -10.00
N SER A 3 -26.33 -46.82 -10.39
CA SER A 3 -26.33 -45.43 -10.92
C SER A 3 -26.04 -44.32 -9.87
N LEU A 4 -26.47 -44.49 -8.61
CA LEU A 4 -26.28 -43.47 -7.56
C LEU A 4 -24.84 -43.45 -7.04
N LYS A 5 -24.24 -44.63 -6.87
CA LYS A 5 -22.85 -44.77 -6.39
C LYS A 5 -21.85 -44.24 -7.42
N LEU A 6 -22.06 -44.56 -8.69
CA LEU A 6 -21.24 -44.03 -9.80
C LEU A 6 -21.36 -42.50 -9.94
N LYS A 7 -22.55 -41.92 -9.77
CA LYS A 7 -22.73 -40.46 -9.73
C LYS A 7 -21.98 -39.82 -8.57
N ALA A 8 -22.08 -40.40 -7.37
CA ALA A 8 -21.36 -39.90 -6.20
C ALA A 8 -19.84 -39.99 -6.38
N ASP A 9 -19.32 -41.06 -6.98
CA ASP A 9 -17.90 -41.23 -7.28
C ASP A 9 -17.41 -40.23 -8.34
N ILE A 10 -18.17 -40.00 -9.41
CA ILE A 10 -17.85 -38.98 -10.43
C ILE A 10 -17.86 -37.58 -9.82
N LEU A 11 -18.86 -37.25 -9.00
CA LEU A 11 -18.92 -35.96 -8.28
C LEU A 11 -17.74 -35.80 -7.32
N ARG A 12 -17.34 -36.85 -6.62
CA ARG A 12 -16.19 -36.85 -5.72
C ARG A 12 -14.87 -36.64 -6.48
N VAL A 13 -14.70 -37.31 -7.62
CA VAL A 13 -13.52 -37.14 -8.47
C VAL A 13 -13.50 -35.76 -9.12
N ALA A 14 -14.64 -35.26 -9.61
CA ALA A 14 -14.74 -33.93 -10.18
C ALA A 14 -14.45 -32.84 -9.14
N HIS A 15 -14.94 -32.99 -7.90
CA HIS A 15 -14.62 -32.09 -6.79
C HIS A 15 -13.14 -32.17 -6.40
N SER A 16 -12.55 -33.38 -6.37
CA SER A 16 -11.12 -33.57 -6.13
C SER A 16 -10.25 -32.96 -7.22
N ILE A 17 -10.66 -33.02 -8.49
CA ILE A 17 -9.95 -32.39 -9.61
C ILE A 17 -10.12 -30.87 -9.57
N LYS A 18 -11.33 -30.39 -9.22
CA LYS A 18 -11.60 -28.97 -9.04
C LYS A 18 -10.72 -28.38 -7.95
N GLY A 19 -10.52 -29.07 -6.83
CA GLY A 19 -9.58 -28.69 -5.76
C GLY A 19 -8.11 -28.59 -6.18
N LEU A 20 -7.72 -29.18 -7.33
CA LEU A 20 -6.36 -29.04 -7.88
C LEU A 20 -6.21 -27.82 -8.80
N ILE A 21 -7.32 -27.14 -9.16
CA ILE A 21 -7.30 -25.97 -10.02
C ILE A 21 -6.94 -24.75 -9.18
N MET A 22 -5.78 -24.20 -9.47
CA MET A 22 -5.34 -22.92 -8.93
C MET A 22 -5.91 -21.77 -9.76
N ILE A 23 -6.46 -20.76 -9.09
CA ILE A 23 -6.98 -19.55 -9.74
C ILE A 23 -6.36 -18.29 -9.15
N ARG A 24 -6.38 -17.23 -9.94
CA ARG A 24 -6.17 -15.85 -9.50
C ARG A 24 -7.41 -15.02 -9.80
N VAL A 25 -7.87 -14.25 -8.81
CA VAL A 25 -8.99 -13.32 -8.97
C VAL A 25 -8.57 -11.93 -8.51
N THR A 26 -8.72 -10.95 -9.38
CA THR A 26 -8.56 -9.53 -9.07
C THR A 26 -9.93 -8.88 -9.06
N TYR A 27 -10.25 -8.15 -7.99
CA TYR A 27 -11.50 -7.42 -7.85
C TYR A 27 -11.29 -6.00 -7.32
N LEU A 28 -12.31 -5.17 -7.57
CA LEU A 28 -12.46 -3.83 -7.02
C LEU A 28 -13.65 -3.79 -6.06
N SER A 29 -13.57 -2.93 -5.07
CA SER A 29 -14.72 -2.55 -4.22
C SER A 29 -14.49 -1.17 -3.62
N GLN A 30 -15.55 -0.56 -3.11
CA GLN A 30 -15.50 0.72 -2.44
C GLN A 30 -15.78 0.54 -0.95
N ALA A 31 -14.93 1.07 -0.07
CA ALA A 31 -15.20 1.09 1.36
C ALA A 31 -16.51 1.85 1.64
N THR A 32 -17.36 1.30 2.51
CA THR A 32 -18.60 2.00 2.91
C THR A 32 -18.29 3.24 3.72
N GLU A 33 -17.20 3.21 4.48
CA GLU A 33 -16.63 4.33 5.23
C GLU A 33 -15.11 4.36 5.01
N PRO A 34 -14.46 5.54 4.97
CA PRO A 34 -13.01 5.61 4.82
C PRO A 34 -12.29 4.87 5.96
N PHE A 35 -11.43 3.92 5.60
CA PHE A 35 -10.63 3.19 6.58
C PHE A 35 -9.54 4.08 7.18
N SER A 36 -9.47 4.10 8.51
CA SER A 36 -8.33 4.66 9.24
C SER A 36 -7.10 3.76 9.09
N ALA A 37 -5.91 4.30 9.39
CA ALA A 37 -4.69 3.50 9.42
C ALA A 37 -4.81 2.31 10.37
N ARG A 38 -5.47 2.50 11.53
CA ARG A 38 -5.73 1.43 12.49
C ARG A 38 -6.64 0.34 11.92
N ALA A 39 -7.75 0.72 11.29
CA ALA A 39 -8.69 -0.22 10.69
C ALA A 39 -8.05 -1.05 9.56
N LEU A 40 -7.11 -0.45 8.80
CA LEU A 40 -6.32 -1.17 7.79
C LEU A 40 -5.37 -2.18 8.45
N VAL A 41 -4.68 -1.79 9.53
CA VAL A 41 -3.82 -2.72 10.28
C VAL A 41 -4.63 -3.92 10.79
N ASP A 42 -5.77 -3.68 11.43
CA ASP A 42 -6.62 -4.75 11.97
C ASP A 42 -7.15 -5.69 10.84
N LEU A 43 -7.50 -5.13 9.68
CA LEU A 43 -7.89 -5.91 8.49
C LEU A 43 -6.74 -6.81 8.00
N LEU A 44 -5.51 -6.27 7.97
CA LEU A 44 -4.34 -7.00 7.48
C LEU A 44 -3.88 -8.08 8.43
N GLU A 45 -3.94 -7.84 9.73
CA GLU A 45 -3.68 -8.87 10.74
C GLU A 45 -4.64 -10.04 10.55
N HIS A 46 -5.94 -9.77 10.37
CA HIS A 46 -6.92 -10.81 10.08
C HIS A 46 -6.60 -11.61 8.81
N CYS A 47 -6.23 -10.93 7.72
CA CYS A 47 -5.84 -11.59 6.47
C CYS A 47 -4.57 -12.43 6.65
N ARG A 48 -3.55 -11.92 7.32
CA ARG A 48 -2.26 -12.60 7.52
C ARG A 48 -2.37 -13.83 8.41
N GLU A 49 -3.30 -13.83 9.37
CA GLU A 49 -3.55 -15.01 10.21
C GLU A 49 -4.36 -16.09 9.48
N LYS A 50 -5.36 -15.67 8.68
CA LYS A 50 -6.35 -16.58 8.09
C LYS A 50 -5.92 -17.14 6.74
N ASN A 51 -5.34 -16.32 5.86
CA ASN A 51 -5.02 -16.70 4.49
C ASN A 51 -4.00 -17.86 4.40
N PRO A 52 -2.93 -17.93 5.21
CA PRO A 52 -2.01 -19.07 5.16
C PRO A 52 -2.69 -20.39 5.48
N ARG A 53 -3.62 -20.40 6.44
CA ARG A 53 -4.38 -21.59 6.84
C ARG A 53 -5.31 -22.09 5.73
N LEU A 54 -5.70 -21.20 4.83
CA LEU A 54 -6.52 -21.49 3.65
C LEU A 54 -5.66 -21.72 2.39
N GLY A 55 -4.34 -21.63 2.47
CA GLY A 55 -3.48 -21.68 1.26
C GLY A 55 -3.78 -20.53 0.28
N VAL A 56 -4.23 -19.38 0.78
CA VAL A 56 -4.52 -18.19 -0.03
C VAL A 56 -3.33 -17.23 0.06
N THR A 57 -2.96 -16.66 -1.09
CA THR A 57 -1.95 -15.61 -1.22
C THR A 57 -2.52 -14.42 -2.00
N GLY A 58 -1.85 -13.27 -1.99
CA GLY A 58 -2.37 -12.12 -2.73
C GLY A 58 -1.79 -10.77 -2.35
N VAL A 59 -2.38 -9.72 -2.92
CA VAL A 59 -2.07 -8.32 -2.63
C VAL A 59 -3.35 -7.50 -2.50
N LEU A 60 -3.34 -6.54 -1.59
CA LEU A 60 -4.38 -5.55 -1.34
C LEU A 60 -3.81 -4.14 -1.49
N ILE A 61 -4.41 -3.32 -2.35
CA ILE A 61 -4.08 -1.91 -2.51
C ILE A 61 -5.31 -1.10 -2.07
N TYR A 62 -5.09 -0.10 -1.21
CA TYR A 62 -6.13 0.81 -0.74
C TYR A 62 -5.75 2.27 -1.02
N ALA A 63 -6.62 2.98 -1.70
CA ALA A 63 -6.50 4.43 -1.89
C ALA A 63 -7.88 5.03 -2.17
N ASN A 64 -8.09 6.29 -1.78
CA ASN A 64 -9.29 7.04 -2.13
C ASN A 64 -10.61 6.27 -1.87
N GLY A 65 -10.70 5.58 -0.72
CA GLY A 65 -11.87 4.78 -0.34
C GLY A 65 -12.13 3.55 -1.20
N THR A 66 -11.18 3.13 -2.05
CA THR A 66 -11.31 2.02 -2.98
C THR A 66 -10.31 0.93 -2.63
N PHE A 67 -10.74 -0.32 -2.73
CA PHE A 67 -9.89 -1.50 -2.63
C PHE A 67 -9.67 -2.11 -4.01
N LEU A 68 -8.42 -2.43 -4.32
CA LEU A 68 -8.01 -3.30 -5.41
C LEU A 68 -7.32 -4.51 -4.79
N GLN A 69 -7.89 -5.69 -4.93
CA GLN A 69 -7.36 -6.88 -4.29
C GLN A 69 -7.24 -8.03 -5.28
N THR A 70 -6.11 -8.73 -5.20
CA THR A 70 -5.84 -9.95 -5.95
C THR A 70 -5.66 -11.11 -4.98
N LEU A 71 -6.39 -12.21 -5.19
CA LEU A 71 -6.31 -13.44 -4.41
C LEU A 71 -5.90 -14.60 -5.30
N GLU A 72 -5.03 -15.48 -4.78
CA GLU A 72 -4.59 -16.69 -5.44
C GLU A 72 -4.74 -17.90 -4.52
N GLY A 73 -5.20 -19.02 -5.04
CA GLY A 73 -5.47 -20.22 -4.25
C GLY A 73 -6.20 -21.29 -5.05
N GLU A 74 -6.51 -22.39 -4.40
CA GLU A 74 -7.39 -23.42 -4.96
C GLU A 74 -8.77 -22.81 -5.22
N VAL A 75 -9.39 -23.18 -6.34
CA VAL A 75 -10.63 -22.57 -6.84
C VAL A 75 -11.75 -22.57 -5.80
N ASP A 76 -11.98 -23.71 -5.13
CA ASP A 76 -13.07 -23.82 -4.15
C ASP A 76 -12.78 -22.97 -2.90
N THR A 77 -11.51 -22.84 -2.52
CA THR A 77 -11.10 -22.03 -1.38
C THR A 77 -11.19 -20.54 -1.66
N VAL A 78 -10.74 -20.12 -2.84
CA VAL A 78 -10.84 -18.72 -3.28
C VAL A 78 -12.31 -18.34 -3.49
N ASP A 79 -13.13 -19.19 -4.11
CA ASP A 79 -14.55 -18.92 -4.32
C ASP A 79 -15.30 -18.72 -2.99
N GLN A 80 -15.11 -19.62 -2.02
CA GLN A 80 -15.71 -19.47 -0.68
C GLN A 80 -15.21 -18.22 0.07
N LEU A 81 -13.97 -17.81 -0.16
CA LEU A 81 -13.43 -16.59 0.42
C LEU A 81 -14.05 -15.35 -0.24
N LEU A 82 -14.21 -15.36 -1.57
CA LEU A 82 -14.84 -14.28 -2.31
C LEU A 82 -16.31 -14.10 -1.93
N GLU A 83 -17.07 -15.17 -1.72
CA GLU A 83 -18.45 -15.08 -1.21
C GLU A 83 -18.52 -14.34 0.13
N LYS A 84 -17.59 -14.64 1.05
CA LYS A 84 -17.52 -13.97 2.35
C LYS A 84 -17.10 -12.52 2.23
N ILE A 85 -16.17 -12.24 1.31
CA ILE A 85 -15.73 -10.87 1.02
C ILE A 85 -16.90 -10.10 0.43
N GLU A 86 -17.57 -10.59 -0.62
CA GLU A 86 -18.68 -9.89 -1.27
C GLU A 86 -19.81 -9.52 -0.29
N ALA A 87 -20.08 -10.38 0.70
CA ALA A 87 -21.07 -10.12 1.75
C ALA A 87 -20.58 -9.22 2.91
N ASP A 88 -19.31 -8.81 2.93
CA ASP A 88 -18.72 -8.02 4.00
C ASP A 88 -19.21 -6.57 3.98
N LYS A 89 -19.84 -6.14 5.08
CA LYS A 89 -20.48 -4.82 5.20
C LYS A 89 -19.51 -3.64 5.19
N ARG A 90 -18.19 -3.88 5.25
CA ARG A 90 -17.18 -2.80 5.25
C ARG A 90 -16.92 -2.22 3.87
N HIS A 91 -17.44 -2.84 2.82
CA HIS A 91 -17.33 -2.36 1.43
C HIS A 91 -18.62 -2.64 0.65
N GLN A 92 -18.68 -2.04 -0.53
CA GLN A 92 -19.80 -2.08 -1.46
C GLN A 92 -19.28 -1.99 -2.90
N ALA A 93 -20.18 -2.07 -3.88
CA ALA A 93 -19.83 -2.00 -5.30
C ALA A 93 -18.73 -3.01 -5.70
N TYR A 94 -18.81 -4.22 -5.14
CA TYR A 94 -17.90 -5.32 -5.44
C TYR A 94 -17.96 -5.68 -6.92
N LYS A 95 -16.79 -5.78 -7.57
CA LYS A 95 -16.68 -6.09 -9.00
C LYS A 95 -15.42 -6.89 -9.29
N VAL A 96 -15.57 -8.09 -9.83
CA VAL A 96 -14.45 -8.87 -10.36
C VAL A 96 -13.96 -8.24 -11.67
N ILE A 97 -12.66 -7.98 -11.74
CA ILE A 97 -12.00 -7.40 -12.92
C ILE A 97 -11.36 -8.50 -13.76
N GLN A 98 -10.71 -9.46 -13.10
CA GLN A 98 -10.05 -10.55 -13.77
C GLN A 98 -10.18 -11.83 -12.94
N ARG A 99 -10.44 -12.93 -13.63
CA ARG A 99 -10.45 -14.29 -13.06
C ARG A 99 -9.80 -15.21 -14.05
N GLU A 100 -8.77 -15.91 -13.63
CA GLU A 100 -7.99 -16.80 -14.50
C GLU A 100 -7.51 -18.04 -13.76
N SER A 101 -7.37 -19.15 -14.50
CA SER A 101 -6.66 -20.33 -14.00
C SER A 101 -5.18 -20.08 -14.13
N ILE A 102 -4.42 -20.43 -13.09
CA ILE A 102 -2.97 -20.20 -13.03
C ILE A 102 -2.24 -21.52 -12.82
N GLY A 103 -1.09 -21.67 -13.48
CA GLY A 103 -0.15 -22.76 -13.18
C GLY A 103 0.78 -22.40 -12.01
N GLU A 104 1.05 -21.11 -11.81
CA GLU A 104 1.95 -20.60 -10.79
C GLU A 104 1.39 -19.30 -10.16
N ARG A 105 1.68 -19.13 -8.87
CA ARG A 105 1.28 -17.94 -8.09
C ARG A 105 2.22 -16.78 -8.38
N LEU A 106 1.66 -15.61 -8.73
CA LEU A 106 2.41 -14.37 -8.84
C LEU A 106 2.69 -13.72 -7.48
N TYR A 107 2.00 -14.13 -6.42
CA TYR A 107 2.15 -13.56 -5.07
C TYR A 107 2.46 -14.64 -4.01
N ALA A 108 3.10 -15.75 -4.41
CA ALA A 108 3.41 -16.90 -3.54
C ALA A 108 4.07 -16.54 -2.20
N ASN A 109 4.89 -15.49 -2.17
CA ASN A 109 5.64 -15.07 -0.98
C ASN A 109 4.78 -14.29 0.03
N TRP A 110 3.48 -14.09 -0.25
CA TRP A 110 2.62 -13.21 0.52
C TRP A 110 1.33 -13.89 0.95
N SER A 111 1.12 -14.01 2.26
CA SER A 111 -0.23 -14.30 2.77
C SER A 111 -1.23 -13.18 2.43
N MET A 112 -0.76 -11.92 2.48
CA MET A 112 -1.40 -10.73 1.92
C MET A 112 -0.41 -9.55 1.87
N GLY A 113 0.07 -9.20 0.68
CA GLY A 113 0.78 -7.94 0.45
C GLY A 113 -0.18 -6.76 0.63
N PHE A 114 0.30 -5.64 1.14
CA PHE A 114 -0.54 -4.46 1.37
C PHE A 114 0.14 -3.13 1.06
N GLU A 115 -0.50 -2.33 0.22
CA GLU A 115 -0.09 -0.95 0.00
C GLU A 115 -1.24 0.03 0.25
N ARG A 116 -0.97 1.07 1.02
CA ARG A 116 -1.77 2.29 1.00
C ARG A 116 -1.14 3.26 0.03
N LEU A 117 -1.80 3.52 -1.10
CA LEU A 117 -1.22 4.33 -2.18
C LEU A 117 -1.10 5.80 -1.73
N SER A 118 0.06 6.40 -1.98
CA SER A 118 0.34 7.82 -1.79
C SER A 118 0.68 8.48 -3.13
N GLU A 119 0.61 9.81 -3.21
CA GLU A 119 1.04 10.51 -4.44
C GLU A 119 2.54 10.31 -4.73
N SER A 120 3.37 10.24 -3.69
CA SER A 120 4.80 9.93 -3.85
C SER A 120 5.02 8.57 -4.51
N ALA A 121 4.31 7.53 -4.05
CA ALA A 121 4.42 6.17 -4.59
C ALA A 121 3.90 6.06 -6.04
N LEU A 122 3.04 6.97 -6.49
CA LEU A 122 2.58 7.04 -7.88
C LEU A 122 3.62 7.71 -8.79
N ASN A 123 4.24 8.79 -8.31
CA ASN A 123 5.25 9.53 -9.07
C ASN A 123 6.53 8.73 -9.36
N GLU A 124 6.83 7.72 -8.54
CA GLU A 124 7.94 6.79 -8.75
C GLU A 124 7.77 5.87 -9.96
N VAL A 125 6.54 5.73 -10.47
CA VAL A 125 6.23 4.86 -11.60
C VAL A 125 5.97 5.72 -12.84
N PRO A 126 6.89 5.76 -13.82
CA PRO A 126 6.72 6.61 -15.00
C PRO A 126 5.45 6.33 -15.80
N ALA A 127 4.93 5.10 -15.75
CA ALA A 127 3.69 4.69 -16.41
C ALA A 127 2.41 5.18 -15.71
N LEU A 128 2.50 5.76 -14.51
CA LEU A 128 1.38 6.29 -13.72
C LEU A 128 1.41 7.82 -13.58
N LYS A 129 2.22 8.52 -14.39
CA LYS A 129 2.38 9.99 -14.30
C LYS A 129 1.08 10.78 -14.49
N ASP A 130 0.17 10.26 -15.32
CA ASP A 130 -1.14 10.88 -15.58
C ASP A 130 -2.25 10.28 -14.69
N PHE A 131 -1.90 9.40 -13.76
CA PHE A 131 -2.82 8.73 -12.84
C PHE A 131 -2.62 9.28 -11.42
N GLY A 132 -3.62 10.01 -10.91
CA GLY A 132 -3.60 10.54 -9.55
C GLY A 132 -4.36 9.66 -8.55
N LEU A 133 -4.19 9.94 -7.25
CA LEU A 133 -4.96 9.25 -6.20
C LEU A 133 -6.48 9.41 -6.37
N ARG A 134 -6.94 10.53 -6.92
CA ARG A 134 -8.36 10.78 -7.20
C ARG A 134 -8.91 9.85 -8.28
N ASP A 135 -8.06 9.41 -9.19
CA ASP A 135 -8.39 8.48 -10.26
C ASP A 135 -8.39 7.02 -9.77
N PHE A 136 -7.89 6.75 -8.55
CA PHE A 136 -8.03 5.45 -7.91
C PHE A 136 -9.47 5.26 -7.40
N ASN A 137 -10.37 4.97 -8.33
CA ASN A 137 -11.78 4.69 -8.08
C ASN A 137 -12.27 3.54 -8.99
N PRO A 138 -13.38 2.85 -8.65
CA PRO A 138 -13.81 1.68 -9.40
C PRO A 138 -14.12 1.94 -10.87
N GLU A 139 -14.63 3.14 -11.18
CA GLU A 139 -15.05 3.52 -12.53
C GLU A 139 -13.84 3.73 -13.45
N TYR A 140 -12.88 4.55 -13.01
CA TYR A 140 -11.66 4.79 -13.77
C TYR A 140 -10.81 3.51 -13.91
N LEU A 141 -10.59 2.78 -12.81
CA LEU A 141 -9.76 1.57 -12.85
C LEU A 141 -10.37 0.48 -13.73
N SER A 142 -11.69 0.33 -13.73
CA SER A 142 -12.39 -0.61 -14.63
C SER A 142 -12.20 -0.25 -16.10
N ALA A 143 -12.10 1.04 -16.43
CA ALA A 143 -11.92 1.53 -17.79
C ALA A 143 -10.45 1.49 -18.25
N HIS A 144 -9.49 1.38 -17.32
CA HIS A 144 -8.06 1.40 -17.60
C HIS A 144 -7.32 0.18 -17.03
N PRO A 145 -7.49 -1.02 -17.62
CA PRO A 145 -6.84 -2.25 -17.14
C PRO A 145 -5.31 -2.17 -17.06
N THR A 146 -4.67 -1.41 -17.95
CA THR A 146 -3.21 -1.20 -17.94
C THR A 146 -2.72 -0.52 -16.67
N VAL A 147 -3.53 0.35 -16.07
CA VAL A 147 -3.22 0.98 -14.77
C VAL A 147 -3.24 -0.07 -13.66
N ILE A 148 -4.24 -0.95 -13.66
CA ILE A 148 -4.32 -2.08 -12.71
C ILE A 148 -3.11 -3.00 -12.86
N GLU A 149 -2.74 -3.35 -14.09
CA GLU A 149 -1.57 -4.19 -14.36
C GLU A 149 -0.27 -3.55 -13.83
N ASN A 150 -0.06 -2.25 -14.08
CA ASN A 150 1.11 -1.52 -13.59
C ASN A 150 1.15 -1.46 -12.05
N LEU A 151 0.01 -1.20 -11.40
CA LEU A 151 -0.12 -1.18 -9.94
C LEU A 151 0.18 -2.57 -9.33
N LEU A 152 -0.34 -3.64 -9.93
CA LEU A 152 -0.17 -5.01 -9.48
C LEU A 152 1.22 -5.57 -9.78
N GLN A 153 1.87 -5.12 -10.87
CA GLN A 153 3.20 -5.56 -11.29
C GLN A 153 4.27 -5.21 -10.25
N ARG A 154 4.15 -4.06 -9.58
CA ARG A 154 5.05 -3.64 -8.50
C ARG A 154 5.13 -4.65 -7.35
N HIS A 155 4.08 -5.44 -7.14
CA HIS A 155 3.99 -6.39 -6.04
C HIS A 155 4.22 -7.85 -6.45
N ARG A 156 4.56 -8.13 -7.71
CA ARG A 156 4.80 -9.51 -8.21
C ARG A 156 6.02 -10.15 -7.53
N SER A 157 5.94 -11.45 -7.27
CA SER A 157 6.97 -12.29 -6.63
C SER A 157 8.34 -12.22 -7.29
N LEU A 158 8.39 -12.09 -8.63
CA LEU A 158 9.62 -11.91 -9.41
C LEU A 158 10.42 -10.64 -9.03
N HIS A 159 9.83 -9.72 -8.27
CA HIS A 159 10.46 -8.47 -7.83
C HIS A 159 10.47 -8.29 -6.29
N TRP A 160 10.18 -9.33 -5.48
CA TRP A 160 9.91 -9.14 -4.03
C TRP A 160 10.77 -9.96 -3.04
N ASP A 161 11.57 -9.26 -2.24
CA ASP A 161 12.36 -9.72 -1.08
C ASP A 161 11.64 -9.38 0.26
N PRO A 162 11.38 -10.36 1.15
CA PRO A 162 10.71 -10.13 2.44
C PRO A 162 11.40 -9.17 3.42
N LEU A 163 12.73 -8.99 3.33
CA LEU A 163 13.47 -8.04 4.16
C LEU A 163 13.10 -6.58 3.80
N ILE A 164 12.72 -6.33 2.54
CA ILE A 164 12.50 -5.00 2.00
C ILE A 164 11.27 -4.30 2.59
N ARG A 165 10.24 -4.96 3.14
CA ARG A 165 9.10 -4.20 3.74
C ARG A 165 9.31 -3.67 5.15
N GLU A 166 9.98 -4.41 6.01
CA GLU A 166 10.35 -3.88 7.33
C GLU A 166 11.55 -2.96 7.23
N ILE A 167 12.42 -3.15 6.22
CA ILE A 167 13.51 -2.24 5.88
C ILE A 167 12.96 -0.97 5.23
N ASP A 168 12.10 -0.99 4.22
CA ASP A 168 11.58 0.22 3.56
C ASP A 168 10.72 1.09 4.49
N ALA A 169 9.90 0.49 5.37
CA ALA A 169 9.14 1.28 6.35
C ALA A 169 10.04 1.88 7.44
N ARG A 170 11.14 1.20 7.80
CA ARG A 170 12.16 1.73 8.73
C ARG A 170 13.09 2.71 8.05
N ASP A 171 13.45 2.50 6.79
CA ASP A 171 14.34 3.32 5.98
C ASP A 171 13.64 4.59 5.55
N GLN A 172 12.34 4.55 5.25
CA GLN A 172 11.53 5.75 5.05
C GLN A 172 11.45 6.57 6.34
N PHE A 173 11.22 5.92 7.49
CA PHE A 173 11.21 6.61 8.78
C PHE A 173 12.60 7.16 9.15
N ILE A 174 13.68 6.43 8.89
CA ILE A 174 15.07 6.86 9.09
C ILE A 174 15.43 7.99 8.13
N ALA A 175 14.95 7.95 6.88
CA ALA A 175 15.15 9.01 5.89
C ALA A 175 14.44 10.29 6.33
N ASP A 176 13.18 10.20 6.74
CA ASP A 176 12.42 11.33 7.27
C ASP A 176 13.10 11.93 8.52
N MET A 177 13.58 11.07 9.43
CA MET A 177 14.37 11.51 10.59
C MET A 177 15.71 12.17 10.20
N ARG A 178 16.45 11.61 9.22
CA ARG A 178 17.72 12.21 8.75
C ARG A 178 17.48 13.55 8.07
N HIS A 179 16.42 13.68 7.28
CA HIS A 179 16.04 14.95 6.67
C HIS A 179 15.72 16.00 7.73
N ALA A 180 14.86 15.68 8.71
CA ALA A 180 14.55 16.58 9.80
C ALA A 180 15.79 16.99 10.63
N LEU A 181 16.72 16.07 10.87
CA LEU A 181 17.97 16.35 11.59
C LEU A 181 18.96 17.20 10.79
N ILE A 182 19.08 16.99 9.48
CA ILE A 182 19.92 17.83 8.61
C ILE A 182 19.35 19.24 8.54
N GLU A 183 18.04 19.37 8.39
CA GLU A 183 17.36 20.67 8.40
C GLU A 183 17.53 21.38 9.75
N ALA A 184 17.37 20.67 10.88
CA ALA A 184 17.62 21.23 12.20
C ALA A 184 19.09 21.65 12.39
N ARG A 185 20.06 20.85 11.92
CA ARG A 185 21.48 21.20 11.97
C ARG A 185 21.80 22.43 11.13
N GLN A 186 21.24 22.52 9.94
CA GLN A 186 21.43 23.67 9.05
C GLN A 186 20.84 24.94 9.68
N ARG A 187 19.64 24.85 10.27
CA ARG A 187 19.03 25.95 11.06
C ARG A 187 19.95 26.40 12.20
N ASN A 188 20.51 25.46 12.96
CA ASN A 188 21.43 25.78 14.07
C ASN A 188 22.73 26.44 13.58
N GLN A 189 23.30 25.99 12.46
CA GLN A 189 24.52 26.60 11.91
C GLN A 189 24.26 28.01 11.37
N GLN A 190 23.12 28.23 10.72
CA GLN A 190 22.70 29.56 10.31
C GLN A 190 22.50 30.48 11.51
N ALA A 191 21.88 30.01 12.59
CA ALA A 191 21.73 30.77 13.82
C ALA A 191 23.10 31.13 14.46
N LEU A 192 24.07 30.22 14.45
CA LEU A 192 25.40 30.48 14.98
C LEU A 192 26.13 31.57 14.18
N LEU A 193 26.12 31.49 12.84
CA LEU A 193 26.72 32.52 11.97
C LEU A 193 26.09 33.89 12.19
N LEU A 194 24.77 33.94 12.41
CA LEU A 194 24.08 35.19 12.76
C LEU A 194 24.53 35.73 14.12
N ILE A 195 24.72 34.86 15.12
CA ILE A 195 25.22 35.26 16.44
C ILE A 195 26.67 35.77 16.33
N GLU A 196 27.54 35.09 15.57
CA GLU A 196 28.92 35.53 15.35
C GLU A 196 28.96 36.89 14.63
N SER A 197 28.17 37.05 13.57
CA SER A 197 28.00 38.33 12.86
C SER A 197 27.49 39.44 13.78
N LEU A 198 26.56 39.14 14.68
CA LEU A 198 26.08 40.09 15.69
C LEU A 198 27.16 40.48 16.69
N VAL A 199 27.93 39.53 17.19
CA VAL A 199 29.02 39.78 18.14
C VAL A 199 30.10 40.64 17.49
N GLU A 200 30.44 40.35 16.23
CA GLU A 200 31.40 41.15 15.47
C GLU A 200 30.88 42.57 15.22
N ALA A 201 29.64 42.70 14.74
CA ALA A 201 28.99 44.00 14.54
C ALA A 201 28.89 44.80 15.85
N SER A 202 28.58 44.13 16.98
CA SER A 202 28.54 44.75 18.30
C SER A 202 29.91 45.23 18.75
N ALA A 203 30.97 44.42 18.55
CA ALA A 203 32.34 44.77 18.93
C ALA A 203 32.88 45.97 18.11
N GLN A 204 32.41 46.11 16.87
CA GLN A 204 32.75 47.22 15.97
C GLN A 204 31.81 48.44 16.12
N GLY A 205 30.77 48.35 16.98
CA GLY A 205 29.78 49.42 17.18
C GLY A 205 28.83 49.63 15.99
N ALA A 206 28.74 48.67 15.08
CA ALA A 206 28.01 48.73 13.81
C ALA A 206 26.73 47.88 13.80
N LEU A 207 26.08 47.71 14.95
CA LEU A 207 24.89 46.85 15.08
C LEU A 207 23.64 47.57 14.57
N GLU A 208 23.17 47.15 13.39
CA GLU A 208 22.00 47.74 12.71
C GLU A 208 20.68 46.99 12.96
N GLU A 209 19.55 47.66 12.76
CA GLU A 209 18.19 47.09 12.86
C GLU A 209 17.97 45.88 11.92
N SER A 210 18.65 45.86 10.77
CA SER A 210 18.66 44.75 9.82
C SER A 210 19.11 43.43 10.47
N HIS A 211 20.11 43.49 11.35
CA HIS A 211 20.59 42.33 12.11
C HIS A 211 19.55 41.84 13.13
N LEU A 212 18.86 42.76 13.82
CA LEU A 212 17.80 42.44 14.79
C LEU A 212 16.58 41.80 14.12
N GLN A 213 16.21 42.27 12.93
CA GLN A 213 15.12 41.68 12.14
C GLN A 213 15.43 40.27 11.65
N LEU A 214 16.68 40.00 11.26
CA LEU A 214 17.11 38.66 10.84
C LEU A 214 17.08 37.68 12.02
N CYS A 215 17.44 38.13 13.22
CA CYS A 215 17.37 37.33 14.44
C CYS A 215 15.94 37.02 14.87
N ARG A 216 15.01 37.98 14.80
CA ARG A 216 13.60 37.72 15.09
C ARG A 216 13.00 36.66 14.16
N ARG A 217 13.26 36.77 12.85
CA ARG A 217 12.82 35.75 11.87
C ARG A 217 13.44 34.37 12.12
N MET A 218 14.70 34.31 12.55
CA MET A 218 15.34 33.05 12.91
C MET A 218 14.69 32.41 14.15
N ILE A 219 14.42 33.19 15.19
CA ILE A 219 13.73 32.72 16.41
C ILE A 219 12.34 32.18 16.10
N GLU A 220 11.60 32.84 15.22
CA GLU A 220 10.28 32.37 14.76
C GLU A 220 10.40 31.03 14.02
N THR A 221 11.35 30.92 13.09
CA THR A 221 11.64 29.68 12.35
C THR A 221 12.07 28.53 13.27
N MET A 222 12.81 28.82 14.35
CA MET A 222 13.22 27.83 15.35
C MET A 222 12.07 27.37 16.25
N ARG A 223 11.03 28.18 16.43
CA ARG A 223 9.87 27.84 17.27
C ARG A 223 8.80 27.04 16.53
N GLN A 224 8.79 27.08 15.20
CA GLN A 224 7.72 26.52 14.36
C GLN A 224 8.03 25.14 13.76
N GLY A 225 9.23 24.58 13.93
CA GLY A 225 9.56 23.24 13.44
C GLY A 225 10.40 22.46 14.42
#